data_AF-A0A357B4B9-F1
#
_entry.id   AF-A0A357B4B9-F1
#
_cell.length_a   1.000
_cell.length_b   1.000
_cell.length_c   1.000
_cell.angle_alpha   90.00
_cell.angle_beta   90.00
_cell.angle_gamma   90.00
#
_symmetry.space_group_name_H-M   'P 1'
#
loop_
_entity.id
_entity.type
_entity.pdbx_description
1 polymer ?
#
loop_
_entity_poly.entity_id
_entity_poly.type
_entity_poly.pdbx_seq_one_letter_code
_entity_poly.pdbx_strand_id
1 'polypeptide(L)'
;MTKAGSKQNDKSGVIICGAYGMGNAGDEAILEAIIREMRAIDPAMPITVLTRDPEGTRVRFGVRTIHTLNIFGFLRAARQTALYINGGGSLIQDVTSRRSLWFYLFTIRAAKRLGCRVLMYGCGIGPVLYKGDIRLTRRVLNRCVDAITLREPDSMAQLEKFGVTAPEIILASDPALTLPPAPEAEIDAVMSESGADPQGRYLCFALRRWPGFMEKAPAFSAAARYGHEKYGLTPLFL
;
A
#
# COMPACT_ATOMS: atom_id res chain seq x y z
N MET A 1 8.23 -47.90 -14.39
CA MET A 1 7.36 -46.80 -14.83
C MET A 1 7.38 -45.72 -13.76
N THR A 2 8.08 -44.64 -14.06
CA THR A 2 8.43 -43.51 -13.18
C THR A 2 7.21 -42.61 -12.98
N LYS A 3 6.65 -42.52 -11.77
CA LYS A 3 5.78 -41.40 -11.40
C LYS A 3 6.69 -40.24 -10.99
N ALA A 4 6.72 -39.23 -11.85
CA ALA A 4 7.39 -37.97 -11.58
C ALA A 4 6.80 -37.35 -10.31
N GLY A 5 7.64 -37.23 -9.27
CA GLY A 5 7.31 -36.46 -8.08
C GLY A 5 7.13 -34.99 -8.47
N SER A 6 5.97 -34.43 -8.13
CA SER A 6 5.78 -32.98 -8.10
C SER A 6 6.83 -32.41 -7.14
N LYS A 7 7.79 -31.62 -7.65
CA LYS A 7 8.73 -30.87 -6.80
C LYS A 7 7.90 -29.99 -5.87
N GLN A 8 7.79 -30.37 -4.61
CA GLN A 8 7.33 -29.50 -3.53
C GLN A 8 8.27 -28.29 -3.54
N ASN A 9 7.68 -27.11 -3.75
CA ASN A 9 8.42 -25.86 -3.79
C ASN A 9 8.78 -25.53 -2.34
N ASP A 10 10.03 -25.81 -1.91
CA ASP A 10 10.55 -25.56 -0.54
C ASP A 10 10.51 -24.08 -0.09
N LYS A 11 9.85 -23.22 -0.86
CA LYS A 11 9.73 -21.80 -0.55
C LYS A 11 8.57 -21.56 0.39
N SER A 12 8.78 -20.66 1.34
CA SER A 12 7.80 -20.29 2.35
C SER A 12 7.84 -18.79 2.64
N GLY A 13 6.78 -18.28 3.25
CA GLY A 13 6.71 -16.89 3.67
C GLY A 13 6.46 -15.87 2.55
N VAL A 14 6.52 -14.60 2.96
CA VAL A 14 6.09 -13.44 2.17
C VAL A 14 7.13 -12.33 2.22
N ILE A 15 7.37 -11.69 1.07
CA ILE A 15 8.05 -10.40 1.00
C ILE A 15 7.03 -9.31 0.70
N ILE A 16 6.98 -8.28 1.52
CA ILE A 16 6.08 -7.12 1.34
C ILE A 16 6.93 -5.93 0.90
N CYS A 17 6.50 -5.25 -0.16
CA CYS A 17 7.21 -4.13 -0.76
C CYS A 17 6.26 -2.98 -1.07
N GLY A 18 6.56 -1.82 -0.50
CA GLY A 18 5.80 -0.58 -0.70
C GLY A 18 6.58 0.62 -0.20
N ALA A 19 5.88 1.74 -0.04
CA ALA A 19 6.45 3.03 0.36
C ALA A 19 6.62 3.17 1.89
N TYR A 20 7.20 2.16 2.54
CA TYR A 20 7.24 2.05 4.01
C TYR A 20 8.53 2.61 4.64
N GLY A 21 8.46 2.95 5.93
CA GLY A 21 9.56 3.50 6.72
C GLY A 21 9.88 4.95 6.37
N MET A 22 8.90 5.68 5.83
CA MET A 22 9.01 7.11 5.48
C MET A 22 8.18 8.01 6.39
N GLY A 23 7.55 7.46 7.44
CA GLY A 23 6.71 8.20 8.38
C GLY A 23 5.32 8.57 7.85
N ASN A 24 4.87 7.98 6.74
CA ASN A 24 3.52 8.19 6.23
C ASN A 24 2.53 7.27 6.96
N ALA A 25 1.65 7.84 7.77
CA ALA A 25 0.69 7.07 8.57
C ALA A 25 -0.21 6.14 7.73
N GLY A 26 -0.60 6.57 6.52
CA GLY A 26 -1.40 5.76 5.61
C GLY A 26 -0.66 4.55 5.06
N ASP A 27 0.58 4.73 4.59
CA ASP A 27 1.41 3.61 4.12
C ASP A 27 1.76 2.63 5.25
N GLU A 28 2.04 3.15 6.45
CA GLU A 28 2.28 2.31 7.64
C GLU A 28 1.02 1.53 8.05
N ALA A 29 -0.17 2.13 7.95
CA ALA A 29 -1.44 1.45 8.21
C ALA A 29 -1.69 0.33 7.18
N ILE A 30 -1.42 0.57 5.90
CA ILE A 30 -1.49 -0.46 4.85
C ILE A 30 -0.52 -1.60 5.17
N LEU A 31 0.72 -1.30 5.57
CA LEU A 31 1.68 -2.34 5.95
C LEU A 31 1.17 -3.17 7.12
N GLU A 32 0.65 -2.51 8.16
CA GLU A 32 0.10 -3.16 9.35
C GLU A 32 -1.05 -4.10 8.99
N ALA A 33 -1.98 -3.64 8.14
CA ALA A 33 -3.10 -4.45 7.65
C ALA A 33 -2.61 -5.72 6.94
N ILE A 34 -1.66 -5.58 6.01
CA ILE A 34 -1.10 -6.72 5.27
C ILE A 34 -0.43 -7.71 6.22
N ILE A 35 0.39 -7.24 7.17
CA ILE A 35 1.08 -8.11 8.13
C ILE A 35 0.07 -8.89 8.98
N ARG A 36 -1.01 -8.22 9.43
CA ARG A 36 -2.06 -8.85 10.22
C ARG A 36 -2.81 -9.91 9.43
N GLU A 37 -3.15 -9.65 8.18
CA GLU A 37 -3.79 -10.63 7.30
C GLU A 37 -2.90 -11.85 7.07
N MET A 38 -1.60 -11.65 6.81
CA MET A 38 -0.67 -12.77 6.62
C MET A 38 -0.55 -13.61 7.90
N ARG A 39 -0.52 -12.98 9.08
CA ARG A 39 -0.50 -13.69 10.37
C ARG A 39 -1.81 -14.39 10.70
N ALA A 40 -2.95 -13.86 10.24
CA ALA A 40 -4.24 -14.52 10.40
C ALA A 40 -4.34 -15.81 9.57
N ILE A 41 -3.66 -15.86 8.42
CA ILE A 41 -3.54 -17.07 7.59
C ILE A 41 -2.60 -18.09 8.26
N ASP A 42 -1.41 -17.67 8.66
CA ASP A 42 -0.44 -18.49 9.39
C ASP A 42 0.36 -17.63 10.38
N PRO A 43 0.17 -17.80 11.70
CA PRO A 43 0.87 -17.02 12.71
C PRO A 43 2.40 -17.16 12.68
N ALA A 44 2.91 -18.28 12.16
CA ALA A 44 4.34 -18.56 12.07
C ALA A 44 4.94 -18.17 10.71
N MET A 45 4.15 -17.60 9.81
CA MET A 45 4.56 -17.26 8.45
C MET A 45 5.79 -16.31 8.48
N PRO A 46 6.90 -16.67 7.81
CA PRO A 46 8.03 -15.76 7.70
C PRO A 46 7.65 -14.52 6.87
N ILE A 47 7.66 -13.35 7.48
CA ILE A 47 7.37 -12.08 6.80
C ILE A 47 8.65 -11.23 6.72
N THR A 48 8.96 -10.76 5.51
CA THR A 48 10.07 -9.84 5.25
C THR A 48 9.55 -8.56 4.60
N VAL A 49 9.85 -7.40 5.18
CA VAL A 49 9.41 -6.10 4.67
C VAL A 49 10.57 -5.33 4.06
N LEU A 50 10.36 -4.81 2.84
CA LEU A 50 11.22 -3.80 2.24
C LEU A 50 10.80 -2.41 2.74
N THR A 51 11.69 -1.73 3.43
CA THR A 51 11.40 -0.46 4.13
C THR A 51 12.58 0.50 4.06
N ARG A 52 12.35 1.80 4.25
CA ARG A 52 13.40 2.81 4.41
C ARG A 52 13.94 2.89 5.83
N ASP A 53 13.18 2.39 6.80
CA ASP A 53 13.58 2.32 8.22
C ASP A 53 13.48 0.87 8.73
N PRO A 54 14.52 0.04 8.49
CA PRO A 54 14.53 -1.36 8.93
C PRO A 54 14.39 -1.52 10.44
N GLU A 55 15.00 -0.64 11.23
CA GLU A 55 14.99 -0.77 12.68
C GLU A 55 13.61 -0.46 13.25
N GLY A 56 13.03 0.69 12.91
CA GLY A 56 11.69 1.07 13.39
C GLY A 56 10.61 0.11 12.90
N THR A 57 10.68 -0.33 11.63
CA THR A 57 9.74 -1.32 11.09
C THR A 57 9.84 -2.66 11.83
N ARG A 58 11.06 -3.12 12.13
CA ARG A 58 11.29 -4.37 12.87
C ARG A 58 10.77 -4.28 14.30
N VAL A 59 11.05 -3.17 14.99
CA VAL A 59 10.60 -2.93 16.37
C VAL A 59 9.08 -2.87 16.43
N ARG A 60 8.45 -2.11 15.53
CA ARG A 60 7.00 -1.91 15.51
C ARG A 60 6.22 -3.18 15.18
N PHE A 61 6.67 -3.95 14.17
CA PHE A 61 5.87 -5.06 13.65
C PHE A 61 6.40 -6.44 14.00
N GLY A 62 7.63 -6.57 14.51
CA GLY A 62 8.24 -7.87 14.83
C GLY A 62 8.47 -8.75 13.60
N VAL A 63 8.89 -8.15 12.49
CA VAL A 63 9.12 -8.82 11.20
C VAL A 63 10.58 -8.71 10.75
N ARG A 64 11.00 -9.54 9.79
CA ARG A 64 12.30 -9.35 9.14
C ARG A 64 12.23 -8.13 8.25
N THR A 65 13.32 -7.39 8.15
CA THR A 65 13.36 -6.14 7.37
C THR A 65 14.57 -6.09 6.48
N ILE A 66 14.40 -5.55 5.27
CA ILE A 66 15.47 -5.29 4.32
C ILE A 66 15.34 -3.83 3.91
N HIS A 67 16.46 -3.09 3.94
CA HIS A 67 16.44 -1.71 3.45
C HIS A 67 16.07 -1.69 1.95
N THR A 68 15.21 -0.77 1.53
CA THR A 68 14.64 -0.70 0.16
C THR A 68 15.72 -0.67 -0.93
N LEU A 69 16.88 -0.05 -0.65
CA LEU A 69 18.00 0.02 -1.60
C LEU A 69 18.92 -1.22 -1.55
N ASN A 70 18.73 -2.14 -0.62
CA ASN A 70 19.52 -3.37 -0.52
C ASN A 70 18.99 -4.42 -1.51
N ILE A 71 19.30 -4.19 -2.79
CA ILE A 71 18.86 -5.05 -3.91
C ILE A 71 19.38 -6.48 -3.74
N PHE A 72 20.62 -6.67 -3.30
CA PHE A 72 21.17 -8.02 -3.11
C PHE A 72 20.47 -8.78 -1.99
N GLY A 73 20.16 -8.11 -0.87
CA GLY A 73 19.37 -8.67 0.22
C GLY A 73 17.98 -9.09 -0.26
N PHE A 74 17.29 -8.21 -1.00
CA PHE A 74 16.01 -8.52 -1.63
C PHE A 74 16.09 -9.76 -2.53
N LEU A 75 17.05 -9.81 -3.46
CA LEU A 75 17.20 -10.95 -4.38
C LEU A 75 17.54 -12.25 -3.65
N ARG A 76 18.24 -12.19 -2.52
CA ARG A 76 18.51 -13.36 -1.67
C ARG A 76 17.24 -13.86 -1.00
N ALA A 77 16.49 -12.95 -0.39
CA ALA A 77 15.23 -13.27 0.27
C ALA A 77 14.22 -13.85 -0.74
N ALA A 78 14.03 -13.19 -1.89
CA ALA A 78 13.06 -13.60 -2.90
C ALA A 78 13.31 -15.00 -3.48
N ARG A 79 14.55 -15.53 -3.44
CA ARG A 79 14.83 -16.92 -3.85
C ARG A 79 14.19 -17.95 -2.93
N GLN A 80 13.98 -17.61 -1.66
CA GLN A 80 13.47 -18.50 -0.61
C GLN A 80 11.99 -18.26 -0.31
N THR A 81 11.42 -17.19 -0.86
CA THR A 81 10.05 -16.73 -0.56
C THR A 81 9.04 -17.24 -1.58
N ALA A 82 7.87 -17.67 -1.08
CA ALA A 82 6.78 -18.17 -1.93
C ALA A 82 5.98 -17.03 -2.58
N LEU A 83 5.68 -15.97 -1.84
CA LEU A 83 4.83 -14.87 -2.27
C LEU A 83 5.54 -13.52 -2.14
N TYR A 84 5.45 -12.70 -3.18
CA TYR A 84 5.81 -11.29 -3.15
C TYR A 84 4.55 -10.46 -3.25
N ILE A 85 4.36 -9.57 -2.28
CA ILE A 85 3.28 -8.58 -2.24
C ILE A 85 3.87 -7.22 -2.56
N ASN A 86 3.41 -6.63 -3.66
CA ASN A 86 3.52 -5.19 -3.85
C ASN A 86 2.34 -4.57 -3.10
N GLY A 87 2.61 -3.96 -1.96
CA GLY A 87 1.58 -3.44 -1.07
C GLY A 87 0.89 -2.20 -1.65
N GLY A 88 -0.19 -1.78 -0.98
CA GLY A 88 -1.11 -0.75 -1.46
C GLY A 88 -0.52 0.65 -1.62
N GLY A 89 -1.41 1.61 -1.80
CA GLY A 89 -1.03 2.97 -2.19
C GLY A 89 -0.78 3.10 -3.69
N SER A 90 -0.35 4.28 -4.14
CA SER A 90 -0.17 4.59 -5.57
C SER A 90 1.27 4.34 -6.02
N LEU A 91 1.73 3.10 -6.05
CA LEU A 91 3.12 2.76 -6.37
C LEU A 91 3.41 2.80 -7.87
N ILE A 92 2.42 2.47 -8.71
CA ILE A 92 2.53 2.48 -10.17
C ILE A 92 2.08 3.86 -10.68
N GLN A 93 3.01 4.81 -10.74
CA GLN A 93 2.80 6.15 -11.31
C GLN A 93 4.14 6.77 -11.69
N ASP A 94 4.17 7.65 -12.70
CA ASP A 94 5.40 8.32 -13.15
C ASP A 94 5.45 9.83 -12.86
N VAL A 95 4.36 10.40 -12.31
CA VAL A 95 4.24 11.82 -11.97
C VAL A 95 5.04 12.22 -10.73
N THR A 96 5.16 11.34 -9.73
CA THR A 96 5.97 11.60 -8.54
C THR A 96 7.44 11.32 -8.80
N SER A 97 7.74 10.19 -9.43
CA SER A 97 9.11 9.81 -9.81
C SER A 97 9.11 8.60 -10.74
N ARG A 98 9.63 8.80 -11.96
CA ARG A 98 9.90 7.70 -12.92
C ARG A 98 10.82 6.63 -12.33
N ARG A 99 11.79 7.04 -11.49
CA ARG A 99 12.71 6.10 -10.82
C ARG A 99 11.98 5.21 -9.83
N SER A 100 10.97 5.74 -9.14
CA SER A 100 10.12 4.97 -8.23
C SER A 100 9.33 3.91 -8.99
N LEU A 101 8.69 4.29 -10.10
CA LEU A 101 8.01 3.34 -10.98
C LEU A 101 8.96 2.22 -11.44
N TRP A 102 10.14 2.58 -11.95
CA TRP A 102 11.10 1.59 -12.44
C TRP A 102 11.60 0.67 -11.33
N PHE A 103 11.75 1.17 -10.10
CA PHE A 103 12.09 0.36 -8.93
C PHE A 103 11.02 -0.69 -8.65
N TYR A 104 9.73 -0.32 -8.57
CA TYR A 104 8.65 -1.28 -8.31
C TYR A 104 8.46 -2.29 -9.46
N LEU A 105 8.57 -1.83 -10.71
CA LEU A 105 8.52 -2.74 -11.86
C LEU A 105 9.73 -3.70 -11.87
N PHE A 106 10.90 -3.25 -11.39
CA PHE A 106 12.06 -4.12 -11.21
C PHE A 106 11.81 -5.17 -10.13
N THR A 107 11.31 -4.81 -8.95
CA THR A 107 11.08 -5.75 -7.84
C THR A 107 10.03 -6.80 -8.21
N ILE A 108 8.92 -6.38 -8.84
CA ILE A 108 7.89 -7.29 -9.38
C ILE A 108 8.52 -8.32 -10.34
N ARG A 109 9.27 -7.84 -11.34
CA ARG A 109 9.89 -8.70 -12.35
C ARG A 109 10.92 -9.64 -11.73
N ALA A 110 11.72 -9.15 -10.78
CA ALA A 110 12.75 -9.93 -10.11
C ALA A 110 12.12 -11.02 -9.24
N ALA A 111 11.12 -10.69 -8.41
CA ALA A 111 10.42 -11.67 -7.57
C ALA A 111 9.80 -12.78 -8.41
N LYS A 112 9.08 -12.45 -9.50
CA LYS A 112 8.52 -13.46 -10.40
C LYS A 112 9.59 -14.39 -10.98
N ARG A 113 10.69 -13.82 -11.48
CA ARG A 113 11.80 -14.61 -12.07
C ARG A 113 12.50 -15.51 -11.05
N LEU A 114 12.54 -15.07 -9.79
CA LEU A 114 13.05 -15.88 -8.69
C LEU A 114 12.03 -16.89 -8.18
N GLY A 115 10.86 -16.99 -8.82
CA GLY A 115 9.85 -18.02 -8.62
C GLY A 115 8.87 -17.73 -7.48
N CYS A 116 8.71 -16.46 -7.10
CA CYS A 116 7.59 -16.05 -6.26
C CYS A 116 6.30 -15.99 -7.09
N ARG A 117 5.16 -16.26 -6.45
CA ARG A 117 3.88 -15.67 -6.88
C ARG A 117 3.92 -14.17 -6.59
N VAL A 118 3.26 -13.38 -7.42
CA VAL A 118 3.24 -11.92 -7.30
C VAL A 118 1.81 -11.44 -7.19
N LEU A 119 1.53 -10.79 -6.07
CA LEU A 119 0.28 -10.12 -5.79
C LEU A 119 0.53 -8.62 -5.69
N MET A 120 -0.25 -7.82 -6.42
CA MET A 120 -0.40 -6.39 -6.14
C MET A 120 -1.64 -6.22 -5.27
N TYR A 121 -1.47 -5.69 -4.06
CA TYR A 121 -2.53 -5.72 -3.05
C TYR A 121 -3.00 -4.33 -2.64
N GLY A 122 -4.25 -3.99 -2.96
CA GLY A 122 -4.87 -2.71 -2.64
C GLY A 122 -4.22 -1.53 -3.35
N CYS A 123 -3.67 -1.77 -4.55
CA CYS A 123 -2.89 -0.76 -5.25
C CYS A 123 -3.79 0.25 -5.95
N GLY A 124 -3.46 1.52 -5.79
CA GLY A 124 -3.87 2.56 -6.72
C GLY A 124 -2.92 2.59 -7.92
N ILE A 125 -3.48 2.75 -9.10
CA ILE A 125 -2.76 2.96 -10.35
C ILE A 125 -2.91 4.44 -10.65
N GLY A 126 -1.81 5.17 -10.45
CA GLY A 126 -1.77 6.60 -10.68
C GLY A 126 -1.40 6.90 -12.14
N PRO A 127 -1.58 8.15 -12.60
CA PRO A 127 -1.31 8.47 -13.98
C PRO A 127 0.12 8.08 -14.36
N VAL A 128 0.22 7.32 -15.45
CA VAL A 128 1.47 7.03 -16.15
C VAL A 128 1.42 7.77 -17.47
N LEU A 129 2.08 8.92 -17.54
CA LEU A 129 1.99 9.87 -18.65
C LEU A 129 2.95 9.50 -19.80
N TYR A 130 4.11 8.93 -19.47
CA TYR A 130 5.12 8.65 -20.49
C TYR A 130 4.80 7.35 -21.24
N LYS A 131 4.67 7.44 -22.57
CA LYS A 131 4.39 6.26 -23.43
C LYS A 131 5.36 5.09 -23.21
N GLY A 132 6.62 5.37 -22.89
CA GLY A 132 7.63 4.35 -22.57
C GLY A 132 7.33 3.61 -21.26
N ASP A 133 6.88 4.36 -20.25
CA ASP A 133 6.56 3.84 -18.93
C ASP A 133 5.24 3.06 -18.95
N ILE A 134 4.25 3.49 -19.76
CA ILE A 134 3.03 2.71 -20.05
C ILE A 134 3.40 1.36 -20.66
N ARG A 135 4.25 1.35 -21.70
CA ARG A 135 4.67 0.10 -22.36
C ARG A 135 5.43 -0.83 -21.41
N LEU A 136 6.27 -0.27 -20.56
CA LEU A 136 7.03 -1.05 -19.57
C LEU A 136 6.09 -1.64 -18.51
N THR A 137 5.19 -0.82 -17.97
CA THR A 137 4.15 -1.23 -17.01
C THR A 137 3.31 -2.35 -17.58
N ARG A 138 2.68 -2.14 -18.76
CA ARG A 138 1.90 -3.17 -19.46
C ARG A 138 2.67 -4.48 -19.58
N ARG A 139 3.92 -4.42 -20.03
CA ARG A 139 4.75 -5.61 -20.25
C ARG A 139 5.03 -6.35 -18.94
N VAL A 140 5.40 -5.63 -17.89
CA VAL A 140 5.76 -6.22 -16.59
C VAL A 140 4.52 -6.80 -15.93
N LEU A 141 3.43 -6.04 -15.83
CA LEU A 141 2.21 -6.52 -15.18
C LEU A 141 1.67 -7.78 -15.86
N ASN A 142 1.54 -7.78 -17.20
CA ASN A 142 1.04 -8.95 -17.93
C ASN A 142 1.94 -10.20 -17.85
N ARG A 143 3.25 -10.04 -17.61
CA ARG A 143 4.19 -11.18 -17.58
C ARG A 143 4.55 -11.64 -16.19
N CYS A 144 4.38 -10.77 -15.19
CA CYS A 144 4.99 -10.98 -13.89
C CYS A 144 4.04 -10.92 -12.71
N VAL A 145 2.82 -10.41 -12.88
CA VAL A 145 1.83 -10.36 -11.81
C VAL A 145 0.83 -11.49 -11.99
N ASP A 146 0.51 -12.18 -10.90
CA ASP A 146 -0.49 -13.25 -10.88
C ASP A 146 -1.88 -12.68 -10.59
N ALA A 147 -1.99 -11.76 -9.62
CA ALA A 147 -3.24 -11.10 -9.25
C ALA A 147 -3.02 -9.63 -8.84
N ILE A 148 -4.03 -8.80 -9.06
CA ILE A 148 -4.09 -7.39 -8.70
C ILE A 148 -5.41 -7.12 -7.97
N THR A 149 -5.34 -6.63 -6.73
CA THR A 149 -6.49 -6.03 -6.07
C THR A 149 -6.38 -4.50 -6.12
N LEU A 150 -7.46 -3.85 -6.52
CA LEU A 150 -7.57 -2.41 -6.72
C LEU A 150 -8.52 -1.84 -5.69
N ARG A 151 -8.22 -0.66 -5.18
CA ARG A 151 -9.07 0.02 -4.17
C ARG A 151 -10.06 1.03 -4.75
N GLU A 152 -9.91 1.40 -6.02
CA GLU A 152 -10.85 2.31 -6.70
C GLU A 152 -11.06 1.99 -8.20
N PRO A 153 -12.25 2.31 -8.77
CA PRO A 153 -12.56 2.04 -10.18
C PRO A 153 -11.65 2.76 -11.18
N ASP A 154 -11.16 3.96 -10.85
CA ASP A 154 -10.28 4.74 -11.73
C ASP A 154 -8.99 3.97 -12.07
N SER A 155 -8.46 3.25 -11.10
CA SER A 155 -7.28 2.39 -11.27
C SER A 155 -7.54 1.23 -12.22
N MET A 156 -8.77 0.67 -12.21
CA MET A 156 -9.19 -0.39 -13.14
C MET A 156 -9.21 0.14 -14.57
N ALA A 157 -9.86 1.30 -14.78
CA ALA A 157 -9.90 1.94 -16.08
C ALA A 157 -8.49 2.30 -16.61
N GLN A 158 -7.54 2.63 -15.73
CA GLN A 158 -6.15 2.84 -16.15
C GLN A 158 -5.45 1.55 -16.60
N LEU A 159 -5.61 0.44 -15.87
CA LEU A 159 -5.05 -0.86 -16.29
C LEU A 159 -5.61 -1.32 -17.64
N GLU A 160 -6.91 -1.13 -17.88
CA GLU A 160 -7.55 -1.40 -19.16
C GLU A 160 -6.95 -0.55 -20.28
N LYS A 161 -6.75 0.77 -20.06
CA LYS A 161 -6.10 1.67 -21.02
C LYS A 161 -4.66 1.26 -21.32
N PHE A 162 -3.92 0.76 -20.33
CA PHE A 162 -2.58 0.21 -20.55
C PHE A 162 -2.64 -1.14 -21.28
N GLY A 163 -3.80 -1.80 -21.27
CA GLY A 163 -4.09 -3.15 -21.76
C GLY A 163 -3.35 -4.22 -20.96
N VAL A 164 -3.51 -4.15 -19.66
CA VAL A 164 -3.19 -5.21 -18.71
C VAL A 164 -4.40 -6.14 -18.65
N THR A 165 -4.20 -7.40 -19.05
CA THR A 165 -5.28 -8.39 -19.24
C THR A 165 -4.91 -9.78 -18.74
N ALA A 166 -3.63 -10.05 -18.46
CA ALA A 166 -3.18 -11.37 -18.04
C ALA A 166 -3.35 -11.69 -16.53
N PRO A 167 -3.10 -10.76 -15.57
CA PRO A 167 -3.36 -11.07 -14.16
C PRO A 167 -4.86 -11.11 -13.88
N GLU A 168 -5.25 -11.82 -12.83
CA GLU A 168 -6.57 -11.66 -12.24
C GLU A 168 -6.70 -10.25 -11.65
N ILE A 169 -7.78 -9.53 -11.96
CA ILE A 169 -8.00 -8.15 -11.49
C ILE A 169 -9.29 -8.12 -10.67
N ILE A 170 -9.19 -7.69 -9.42
CA ILE A 170 -10.30 -7.65 -8.47
C ILE A 170 -10.43 -6.22 -7.94
N LEU A 171 -11.63 -5.64 -8.04
CA LEU A 171 -11.95 -4.41 -7.35
C LEU A 171 -12.36 -4.73 -5.90
N ALA A 172 -11.64 -4.18 -4.94
CA ALA A 172 -11.78 -4.40 -3.51
C ALA A 172 -11.70 -3.06 -2.74
N SER A 173 -11.64 -3.12 -1.42
CA SER A 173 -11.44 -1.96 -0.54
C SER A 173 -9.95 -1.70 -0.28
N ASP A 174 -9.61 -0.50 0.21
CA ASP A 174 -8.25 -0.20 0.67
C ASP A 174 -7.90 -1.11 1.87
N PRO A 175 -6.73 -1.78 1.88
CA PRO A 175 -6.33 -2.67 2.97
C PRO A 175 -6.34 -2.02 4.35
N ALA A 176 -6.09 -0.71 4.44
CA ALA A 176 -6.12 -0.02 5.74
C ALA A 176 -7.49 -0.11 6.43
N LEU A 177 -8.58 -0.34 5.68
CA LEU A 177 -9.93 -0.52 6.22
C LEU A 177 -10.13 -1.87 6.91
N THR A 178 -9.18 -2.81 6.83
CA THR A 178 -9.25 -4.09 7.56
C THR A 178 -8.66 -4.00 8.97
N LEU A 179 -8.06 -2.85 9.32
CA LEU A 179 -7.59 -2.59 10.68
C LEU A 179 -8.79 -2.43 11.62
N PRO A 180 -8.75 -3.05 12.81
CA PRO A 180 -9.72 -2.74 13.85
C PRO A 180 -9.49 -1.30 14.34
N PRO A 181 -10.54 -0.67 14.88
CA PRO A 181 -10.36 0.59 15.58
C PRO A 181 -9.40 0.41 16.76
N ALA A 182 -8.68 1.49 17.09
CA ALA A 182 -7.94 1.57 18.34
C ALA A 182 -8.92 1.46 19.54
N PRO A 183 -8.46 1.01 20.71
CA PRO A 183 -9.28 1.00 21.91
C PRO A 183 -9.84 2.39 22.23
N GLU A 184 -11.09 2.48 22.69
CA GLU A 184 -11.75 3.76 23.00
C GLU A 184 -10.91 4.62 23.95
N ALA A 185 -10.29 4.02 24.97
CA ALA A 185 -9.43 4.76 25.90
C ALA A 185 -8.22 5.43 25.24
N GLU A 186 -7.65 4.83 24.19
CA GLU A 186 -6.53 5.41 23.44
C GLU A 186 -7.03 6.56 22.56
N ILE A 187 -8.21 6.39 21.93
CA ILE A 187 -8.85 7.44 21.13
C ILE A 187 -9.19 8.64 22.02
N ASP A 188 -9.82 8.41 23.17
CA ASP A 188 -10.20 9.46 24.12
C ASP A 188 -8.98 10.22 24.63
N ALA A 189 -7.89 9.52 24.92
CA ALA A 189 -6.62 10.15 25.33
C ALA A 189 -6.06 11.06 24.23
N VAL A 190 -5.97 10.57 22.99
CA VAL A 190 -5.44 11.35 21.85
C VAL A 190 -6.34 12.55 21.53
N MET A 191 -7.66 12.39 21.62
CA MET A 191 -8.61 13.50 21.43
C MET A 191 -8.41 14.56 22.52
N SER A 192 -8.34 14.15 23.79
CA SER A 192 -8.15 15.06 24.92
C SER A 192 -6.82 15.80 24.85
N GLU A 193 -5.72 15.10 24.52
CA GLU A 193 -4.39 15.69 24.32
C GLU A 193 -4.38 16.71 23.18
N SER A 194 -5.21 16.50 22.15
CA SER A 194 -5.39 17.41 21.02
C SER A 194 -6.38 18.56 21.32
N GLY A 195 -6.94 18.62 22.53
CA GLY A 195 -7.94 19.63 22.93
C GLY A 195 -9.35 19.37 22.38
N ALA A 196 -9.63 18.17 21.90
CA ALA A 196 -10.94 17.73 21.44
C ALA A 196 -11.65 16.91 22.53
N ASP A 197 -12.93 17.20 22.77
CA ASP A 197 -13.82 16.39 23.60
C ASP A 197 -14.12 15.03 22.93
N PRO A 198 -13.81 13.89 23.57
CA PRO A 198 -14.12 12.57 22.99
C PRO A 198 -15.60 12.33 22.72
N GLN A 199 -16.49 13.02 23.44
CA GLN A 199 -17.95 12.94 23.24
C GLN A 199 -18.48 14.04 22.30
N GLY A 200 -17.59 14.86 21.75
CA GLY A 200 -17.93 15.93 20.82
C GLY A 200 -18.39 15.41 19.45
N ARG A 201 -19.06 16.28 18.69
CA ARG A 201 -19.47 15.99 17.31
C ARG A 201 -18.65 16.85 16.36
N TYR A 202 -17.92 16.20 15.46
CA TYR A 202 -16.90 16.86 14.64
C TYR A 202 -17.20 16.86 13.16
N LEU A 203 -16.70 17.88 12.48
CA LEU A 203 -16.48 17.87 11.04
C LEU A 203 -14.97 17.91 10.81
N CYS A 204 -14.39 16.77 10.42
CA CYS A 204 -12.94 16.63 10.29
C CYS A 204 -12.45 16.99 8.89
N PHE A 205 -11.36 17.75 8.83
CA PHE A 205 -10.70 18.22 7.62
C PHE A 205 -9.26 17.72 7.59
N ALA A 206 -8.98 16.68 6.80
CA ALA A 206 -7.62 16.23 6.52
C ALA A 206 -7.14 16.88 5.20
N LEU A 207 -6.55 18.07 5.28
CA LEU A 207 -6.22 18.88 4.12
C LEU A 207 -4.73 18.79 3.76
N ARG A 208 -4.44 18.49 2.50
CA ARG A 208 -3.09 18.58 1.94
C ARG A 208 -2.92 19.89 1.17
N ARG A 209 -1.71 20.45 1.12
CA ARG A 209 -1.40 21.52 0.15
C ARG A 209 -1.20 20.92 -1.25
N TRP A 210 -1.93 21.42 -2.24
CA TRP A 210 -1.77 21.10 -3.66
C TRP A 210 -1.80 22.37 -4.53
N PRO A 211 -1.34 22.32 -5.80
CA PRO A 211 -1.44 23.47 -6.71
C PRO A 211 -2.89 23.95 -6.88
N GLY A 212 -3.18 25.22 -6.56
CA GLY A 212 -4.54 25.75 -6.54
C GLY A 212 -5.29 25.59 -5.21
N PHE A 213 -4.62 25.09 -4.14
CA PHE A 213 -5.24 24.97 -2.81
C PHE A 213 -5.79 26.31 -2.30
N MET A 214 -5.05 27.41 -2.44
CA MET A 214 -5.46 28.72 -1.93
C MET A 214 -6.76 29.23 -2.55
N GLU A 215 -7.04 28.87 -3.81
CA GLU A 215 -8.29 29.22 -4.49
C GLU A 215 -9.49 28.45 -3.92
N LYS A 216 -9.25 27.25 -3.36
CA LYS A 216 -10.27 26.39 -2.76
C LYS A 216 -10.39 26.56 -1.25
N ALA A 217 -9.41 27.17 -0.58
CA ALA A 217 -9.43 27.43 0.85
C ALA A 217 -10.70 28.15 1.35
N PRO A 218 -11.25 29.16 0.64
CA PRO A 218 -12.52 29.78 1.03
C PRO A 218 -13.70 28.79 1.06
N ALA A 219 -13.73 27.81 0.16
CA ALA A 219 -14.78 26.80 0.13
C ALA A 219 -14.71 25.86 1.35
N PHE A 220 -13.51 25.45 1.76
CA PHE A 220 -13.34 24.65 2.99
C PHE A 220 -13.73 25.44 4.24
N SER A 221 -13.38 26.73 4.30
CA SER A 221 -13.80 27.61 5.39
C SER A 221 -15.33 27.78 5.43
N ALA A 222 -15.96 27.99 4.27
CA ALA A 222 -17.42 28.08 4.18
C ALA A 222 -18.11 26.78 4.60
N ALA A 223 -17.57 25.63 4.20
CA ALA A 223 -18.08 24.32 4.63
C ALA A 223 -17.92 24.12 6.15
N ALA A 224 -16.80 24.52 6.75
CA ALA A 224 -16.59 24.46 8.19
C ALA A 224 -17.60 25.33 8.96
N ARG A 225 -17.81 26.58 8.53
CA ARG A 225 -18.81 27.48 9.14
C ARG A 225 -20.21 26.91 9.01
N TYR A 226 -20.58 26.46 7.81
CA TYR A 226 -21.89 25.85 7.57
C TYR A 226 -22.12 24.60 8.43
N GLY A 227 -21.11 23.73 8.55
CA GLY A 227 -21.13 22.56 9.41
C GLY A 227 -21.41 22.91 10.87
N HIS A 228 -20.74 23.95 11.36
CA HIS A 228 -20.91 24.46 12.71
C HIS A 228 -22.28 25.11 12.94
N GLU A 229 -22.65 26.08 12.11
CA GLU A 229 -23.87 26.87 12.27
C GLU A 229 -25.14 26.03 12.09
N LYS A 230 -25.15 25.11 11.12
CA LYS A 230 -26.35 24.33 10.79
C LYS A 230 -26.49 23.05 11.60
N TYR A 231 -25.38 22.38 11.90
CA TYR A 231 -25.41 21.03 12.50
C TYR A 231 -24.77 20.96 13.90
N GLY A 232 -24.23 22.08 14.40
CA GLY A 232 -23.54 22.14 15.69
C GLY A 232 -22.25 21.32 15.72
N LEU A 233 -21.63 21.06 14.56
CA LEU A 233 -20.38 20.29 14.47
C LEU A 233 -19.18 21.20 14.76
N THR A 234 -18.23 20.73 15.55
CA THR A 234 -16.96 21.42 15.77
C THR A 234 -16.00 21.10 14.62
N PRO A 235 -15.52 22.09 13.85
CA PRO A 235 -14.52 21.84 12.81
C PRO A 235 -13.19 21.41 13.42
N LEU A 236 -12.67 20.27 13.00
CA LEU A 236 -11.37 19.74 13.41
C LEU A 236 -10.46 19.66 12.18
N PHE A 237 -9.25 20.22 12.25
CA PHE A 237 -8.27 20.13 11.15
C PHE A 237 -7.14 19.19 11.56
N LEU A 238 -6.97 18.13 10.78
CA LEU A 238 -6.00 17.04 11.00
C LEU A 238 -4.73 17.26 10.16
#